data_AF-A0A7J5VUW9-F1
#
_entry.id   AF-A0A7J5VUW9-F1
#
_cell.length_a   1.000
_cell.length_b   1.000
_cell.length_c   1.000
_cell.angle_alpha   90.00
_cell.angle_beta   90.00
_cell.angle_gamma   90.00
#
_symmetry.space_group_name_H-M   'P 1'
#
loop_
_entity.id
_entity.type
_entity.pdbx_description
1 polymer ?
#
loop_
_entity_poly.entity_id
_entity_poly.type
_entity_poly.pdbx_seq_one_letter_code
_entity_poly.pdbx_strand_id
1 'polypeptide(L)'
;MKKVLQIAGIVGLMLMTESALASTYNIYVENAGDVVSHRYTSYWGNGSWSEVGANPNTVYHSYEPGNGNMANTSLHFDLSSIATIFNDDILSATLNYNVLSTWGSRDDVATTGFGTVLQSNGLGWKNFTITDIFKNTRLDGSPLSADYSFSYTGYSGVTFGSAEGGSPAYIQITTAAAPVPLPGALLLLGSGIAGLAAAHRRKK
;
A
#
# COMPACT_ATOMS: atom_id res chain seq x y z
N MET A 1 1.60 39.21 -41.91
CA MET A 1 1.10 37.87 -41.51
C MET A 1 2.17 37.01 -40.81
N LYS A 2 3.44 36.99 -41.24
CA LYS A 2 4.52 36.20 -40.59
C LYS A 2 4.77 36.48 -39.09
N LYS A 3 4.48 37.71 -38.60
CA LYS A 3 4.67 38.10 -37.18
C LYS A 3 3.62 37.54 -36.22
N VAL A 4 2.42 37.19 -36.69
CA VAL A 4 1.34 36.64 -35.85
C VAL A 4 1.55 35.14 -35.60
N LEU A 5 2.14 34.42 -36.57
CA LEU A 5 2.48 33.01 -36.45
C LEU A 5 3.61 32.74 -35.44
N GLN A 6 4.56 33.66 -35.30
CA GLN A 6 5.67 33.53 -34.35
C GLN A 6 5.23 33.76 -32.89
N ILE A 7 4.24 34.63 -32.65
CA ILE A 7 3.69 34.86 -31.31
C ILE A 7 2.79 33.68 -30.90
N ALA A 8 2.02 33.12 -31.83
CA ALA A 8 1.23 31.92 -31.58
C ALA A 8 2.09 30.68 -31.26
N GLY A 9 3.25 30.53 -31.91
CA GLY A 9 4.21 29.45 -31.61
C GLY A 9 4.89 29.57 -30.24
N ILE A 10 5.08 30.79 -29.72
CA ILE A 10 5.67 31.03 -28.39
C ILE A 10 4.64 30.84 -27.27
N VAL A 11 3.37 31.20 -27.50
CA VAL A 11 2.28 30.96 -26.53
C VAL A 11 1.91 29.47 -26.45
N GLY A 12 1.98 28.74 -27.57
CA GLY A 12 1.74 27.29 -27.60
C GLY A 12 2.78 26.46 -26.83
N LEU A 13 4.03 26.96 -26.71
CA LEU A 13 5.10 26.25 -26.00
C LEU A 13 5.11 26.51 -24.48
N MET A 14 4.38 27.51 -23.99
CA MET A 14 4.30 27.87 -22.56
C MET A 14 3.17 27.15 -21.80
N LEU A 15 2.32 26.37 -22.47
CA LEU A 15 1.11 25.79 -21.89
C LEU A 15 1.23 24.33 -21.42
N MET A 16 2.43 23.75 -21.40
CA MET A 16 2.62 22.37 -20.95
C MET A 16 3.51 22.29 -19.70
N THR A 17 3.18 23.07 -18.68
CA THR A 17 3.50 22.68 -17.31
C THR A 17 2.40 21.73 -16.86
N GLU A 18 2.54 20.46 -17.17
CA GLU A 18 1.67 19.44 -16.59
C GLU A 18 1.99 19.38 -15.10
N SER A 19 1.01 19.71 -14.27
CA SER A 19 1.09 19.47 -12.84
C SER A 19 1.22 17.96 -12.63
N ALA A 20 2.39 17.50 -12.21
CA ALA A 20 2.51 16.13 -11.72
C ALA A 20 1.62 16.03 -10.48
N LEU A 21 0.58 15.19 -10.54
CA LEU A 21 -0.30 14.95 -9.42
C LEU A 21 0.24 13.79 -8.59
N ALA A 22 0.08 13.87 -7.28
CA ALA A 22 0.27 12.72 -6.40
C ALA A 22 -0.66 11.59 -6.85
N SER A 23 -0.14 10.36 -6.91
CA SER A 23 -0.91 9.18 -7.32
C SER A 23 -1.26 8.33 -6.11
N THR A 24 -2.41 7.66 -6.18
CA THR A 24 -2.86 6.69 -5.17
C THR A 24 -3.06 5.34 -5.84
N TYR A 25 -2.45 4.32 -5.27
CA TYR A 25 -2.55 2.93 -5.72
C TYR A 25 -3.22 2.10 -4.63
N ASN A 26 -4.24 1.32 -5.02
CA ASN A 26 -4.84 0.31 -4.15
C ASN A 26 -4.43 -1.06 -4.68
N ILE A 27 -3.70 -1.82 -3.87
CA ILE A 27 -3.26 -3.17 -4.18
C ILE A 27 -4.06 -4.12 -3.32
N TYR A 28 -4.95 -4.89 -3.94
CA TYR A 28 -5.84 -5.82 -3.25
C TYR A 28 -5.13 -7.15 -3.01
N VAL A 29 -5.45 -7.80 -1.90
CA VAL A 29 -5.00 -9.18 -1.66
C VAL A 29 -5.73 -10.11 -2.63
N GLU A 30 -4.97 -10.99 -3.27
CA GLU A 30 -5.52 -12.03 -4.14
C GLU A 30 -5.82 -13.30 -3.34
N ASN A 31 -6.72 -14.16 -3.85
CA ASN A 31 -7.07 -15.42 -3.20
C ASN A 31 -5.81 -16.28 -2.89
N ALA A 32 -4.90 -16.41 -3.85
CA ALA A 32 -3.67 -17.16 -3.65
C ALA A 32 -2.74 -16.57 -2.58
N GLY A 33 -2.87 -15.26 -2.31
CA GLY A 33 -2.11 -14.55 -1.29
C GLY A 33 -2.78 -14.56 0.08
N ASP A 34 -3.93 -15.19 0.22
CA ASP A 34 -4.69 -15.23 1.46
C ASP A 34 -4.55 -16.61 2.12
N VAL A 35 -3.84 -16.70 3.25
CA VAL A 35 -3.55 -18.00 3.87
C VAL A 35 -3.88 -17.99 5.36
N VAL A 36 -4.68 -18.97 5.80
CA VAL A 36 -4.90 -19.27 7.22
C VAL A 36 -4.18 -20.55 7.58
N SER A 37 -3.38 -20.52 8.64
CA SER A 37 -2.73 -21.68 9.22
C SER A 37 -3.41 -22.06 10.52
N HIS A 38 -3.91 -23.29 10.58
CA HIS A 38 -4.59 -23.84 11.74
C HIS A 38 -3.70 -24.83 12.47
N ARG A 39 -3.88 -24.89 13.78
CA ARG A 39 -3.33 -25.94 14.62
C ARG A 39 -4.34 -26.32 15.68
N TYR A 40 -4.44 -27.62 15.93
CA TYR A 40 -5.13 -28.16 17.09
C TYR A 40 -4.21 -29.06 17.89
N THR A 41 -4.44 -29.10 19.19
CA THR A 41 -3.78 -30.03 20.10
C THR A 41 -4.84 -30.53 21.06
N SER A 42 -5.13 -31.83 21.08
CA SER A 42 -6.15 -32.42 21.96
C SER A 42 -5.61 -33.68 22.63
N TYR A 43 -6.36 -34.22 23.61
CA TYR A 43 -6.06 -35.52 24.21
C TYR A 43 -5.95 -36.66 23.18
N TRP A 44 -6.70 -36.58 22.08
CA TRP A 44 -6.79 -37.61 21.05
C TRP A 44 -5.81 -37.40 19.89
N GLY A 45 -4.98 -36.37 19.94
CA GLY A 45 -3.97 -36.09 18.93
C GLY A 45 -3.81 -34.60 18.62
N ASN A 46 -2.79 -34.31 17.81
CA ASN A 46 -2.44 -32.99 17.33
C ASN A 46 -2.43 -32.96 15.80
N GLY A 47 -2.61 -31.79 15.24
CA GLY A 47 -2.49 -31.60 13.80
C GLY A 47 -2.43 -30.14 13.41
N SER A 48 -2.02 -29.91 12.18
CA SER A 48 -1.92 -28.59 11.57
C SER A 48 -2.22 -28.69 10.09
N TRP A 49 -2.89 -27.68 9.55
CA TRP A 49 -3.15 -27.55 8.13
C TRP A 49 -3.19 -26.07 7.75
N SER A 50 -3.17 -25.79 6.46
CA SER A 50 -3.31 -24.44 5.93
C SER A 50 -4.39 -24.40 4.86
N GLU A 51 -5.13 -23.30 4.83
CA GLU A 51 -6.16 -23.03 3.83
C GLU A 51 -5.77 -21.78 3.06
N VAL A 52 -5.77 -21.89 1.72
CA VAL A 52 -5.55 -20.75 0.81
C VAL A 52 -6.92 -20.24 0.36
N GLY A 53 -7.10 -18.92 0.31
CA GLY A 53 -8.35 -18.30 -0.07
C GLY A 53 -9.42 -18.34 1.02
N ALA A 54 -9.03 -18.45 2.29
CA ALA A 54 -9.99 -18.53 3.38
C ALA A 54 -10.82 -17.25 3.46
N ASN A 55 -12.14 -17.39 3.40
CA ASN A 55 -13.06 -16.27 3.51
C ASN A 55 -14.30 -16.61 4.35
N PRO A 56 -14.53 -15.90 5.47
CA PRO A 56 -13.68 -14.84 6.00
C PRO A 56 -12.39 -15.39 6.63
N ASN A 57 -11.37 -14.54 6.71
CA ASN A 57 -10.17 -14.85 7.45
C ASN A 57 -10.43 -14.85 8.95
N THR A 58 -9.90 -15.86 9.64
CA THR A 58 -10.09 -15.98 11.09
C THR A 58 -8.77 -16.19 11.79
N VAL A 59 -8.49 -15.31 12.75
CA VAL A 59 -7.35 -15.42 13.66
C VAL A 59 -7.89 -15.65 15.04
N TYR A 60 -7.48 -16.73 15.70
CA TYR A 60 -7.99 -17.03 17.02
C TYR A 60 -7.11 -17.98 17.82
N HIS A 61 -7.39 -18.01 19.12
CA HIS A 61 -7.00 -19.11 19.98
C HIS A 61 -8.08 -19.39 21.01
N SER A 62 -8.48 -20.66 21.05
CA SER A 62 -9.52 -21.18 21.93
C SER A 62 -8.98 -22.35 22.74
N TYR A 63 -9.45 -22.46 23.98
CA TYR A 63 -9.03 -23.50 24.91
C TYR A 63 -10.22 -24.21 25.52
N GLU A 64 -10.08 -25.53 25.57
CA GLU A 64 -10.79 -26.37 26.52
C GLU A 64 -9.72 -27.09 27.36
N PRO A 65 -9.99 -27.50 28.61
CA PRO A 65 -8.99 -28.24 29.40
C PRO A 65 -8.44 -29.46 28.64
N GLY A 66 -7.14 -29.40 28.27
CA GLY A 66 -6.48 -30.45 27.47
C GLY A 66 -6.63 -30.32 25.96
N ASN A 67 -7.17 -29.21 25.45
CA ASN A 67 -7.33 -28.88 24.03
C ASN A 67 -6.89 -27.42 23.72
N GLY A 68 -6.23 -27.20 22.60
CA GLY A 68 -5.79 -25.88 22.14
C GLY A 68 -5.90 -25.75 20.64
N ASN A 69 -6.94 -25.04 20.18
CA ASN A 69 -7.14 -24.73 18.77
C ASN A 69 -6.73 -23.29 18.51
N MET A 70 -5.96 -23.08 17.47
CA MET A 70 -5.52 -21.76 17.06
C MET A 70 -5.49 -21.62 15.53
N ALA A 71 -5.67 -20.38 15.07
CA ALA A 71 -5.49 -19.99 13.69
C ALA A 71 -4.73 -18.65 13.61
N ASN A 72 -3.80 -18.58 12.66
CA ASN A 72 -3.08 -17.36 12.28
C ASN A 72 -3.26 -17.13 10.78
N THR A 73 -3.28 -15.88 10.37
CA THR A 73 -3.49 -15.50 8.96
C THR A 73 -2.27 -14.76 8.43
N SER A 74 -1.94 -14.95 7.16
CA SER A 74 -1.02 -14.08 6.43
C SER A 74 -1.66 -13.60 5.13
N LEU A 75 -1.50 -12.31 4.85
CA LEU A 75 -1.93 -11.67 3.61
C LEU A 75 -0.70 -11.32 2.76
N HIS A 76 -0.66 -11.84 1.55
CA HIS A 76 0.39 -11.63 0.57
C HIS A 76 -0.15 -10.78 -0.59
N PHE A 77 0.56 -9.70 -0.89
CA PHE A 77 0.19 -8.73 -1.91
C PHE A 77 1.21 -8.76 -3.04
N ASP A 78 0.74 -8.86 -4.29
CA ASP A 78 1.58 -8.65 -5.48
C ASP A 78 1.77 -7.15 -5.74
N LEU A 79 3.03 -6.71 -5.70
CA LEU A 79 3.43 -5.32 -5.92
C LEU A 79 3.94 -5.07 -7.36
N SER A 80 3.79 -6.04 -8.27
CA SER A 80 4.22 -5.93 -9.66
C SER A 80 3.71 -4.66 -10.35
N SER A 81 2.47 -4.25 -10.04
CA SER A 81 1.84 -3.03 -10.57
C SER A 81 2.55 -1.72 -10.24
N ILE A 82 3.39 -1.71 -9.20
CA ILE A 82 4.13 -0.54 -8.72
C ILE A 82 5.65 -0.79 -8.68
N ALA A 83 6.13 -1.83 -9.35
CA ALA A 83 7.52 -2.23 -9.32
C ALA A 83 8.50 -1.10 -9.71
N THR A 84 8.07 -0.18 -10.57
CA THR A 84 8.87 0.94 -11.07
C THR A 84 8.90 2.16 -10.13
N ILE A 85 8.10 2.18 -9.07
CA ILE A 85 8.03 3.29 -8.12
C ILE A 85 9.18 3.16 -7.13
N PHE A 86 10.00 4.20 -6.99
CA PHE A 86 11.09 4.23 -6.03
C PHE A 86 10.57 4.43 -4.60
N ASN A 87 11.29 3.90 -3.62
CA ASN A 87 10.91 4.05 -2.20
C ASN A 87 10.91 5.50 -1.72
N ASP A 88 11.75 6.36 -2.30
CA ASP A 88 11.79 7.78 -1.99
C ASP A 88 10.55 8.52 -2.48
N ASP A 89 9.90 8.01 -3.53
CA ASP A 89 8.67 8.58 -4.07
C ASP A 89 7.42 8.14 -3.28
N ILE A 90 7.53 7.16 -2.39
CA ILE A 90 6.40 6.71 -1.57
C ILE A 90 6.26 7.63 -0.35
N LEU A 91 5.14 8.34 -0.25
CA LEU A 91 4.85 9.25 0.87
C LEU A 91 4.17 8.51 2.02
N SER A 92 3.25 7.60 1.72
CA SER A 92 2.56 6.79 2.73
C SER A 92 2.12 5.45 2.18
N ALA A 93 2.04 4.45 3.07
CA ALA A 93 1.38 3.18 2.81
C ALA A 93 0.50 2.80 4.01
N THR A 94 -0.73 2.36 3.74
CA THR A 94 -1.65 1.85 4.76
C THR A 94 -2.19 0.48 4.38
N LEU A 95 -2.22 -0.46 5.32
CA LEU A 95 -2.91 -1.73 5.17
C LEU A 95 -4.34 -1.55 5.67
N ASN A 96 -5.33 -1.81 4.81
CA ASN A 96 -6.75 -1.64 5.08
C ASN A 96 -7.43 -3.00 5.06
N TYR A 97 -8.28 -3.27 6.06
CA TYR A 97 -8.99 -4.54 6.22
C TYR A 97 -10.32 -4.31 6.92
N ASN A 98 -11.30 -5.18 6.68
CA ASN A 98 -12.65 -5.04 7.23
C ASN A 98 -12.90 -6.04 8.36
N VAL A 99 -12.99 -5.57 9.61
CA VAL A 99 -13.28 -6.44 10.76
C VAL A 99 -14.76 -6.81 10.78
N LEU A 100 -15.05 -8.10 10.70
CA LEU A 100 -16.40 -8.64 10.62
C LEU A 100 -16.93 -9.04 12.00
N SER A 101 -16.07 -9.63 12.84
CA SER A 101 -16.42 -9.99 14.20
C SER A 101 -15.18 -10.07 15.09
N THR A 102 -15.40 -9.92 16.39
CA THR A 102 -14.40 -10.15 17.44
C THR A 102 -15.05 -10.95 18.56
N TRP A 103 -14.26 -11.74 19.27
CA TRP A 103 -14.71 -12.46 20.44
C TRP A 103 -13.59 -12.64 21.47
N GLY A 104 -14.00 -12.87 22.71
CA GLY A 104 -13.12 -12.94 23.86
C GLY A 104 -13.41 -11.82 24.86
N SER A 105 -12.68 -11.83 25.96
CA SER A 105 -12.79 -10.81 27.02
C SER A 105 -11.64 -9.80 26.99
N ARG A 106 -10.72 -9.94 26.03
CA ARG A 106 -9.53 -9.10 25.87
C ARG A 106 -9.83 -7.95 24.94
N ASP A 107 -9.18 -6.81 25.18
CA ASP A 107 -9.26 -5.72 24.23
C ASP A 107 -8.30 -5.94 23.05
N ASP A 108 -7.10 -6.43 23.30
CA ASP A 108 -6.12 -6.82 22.28
C ASP A 108 -6.45 -8.21 21.73
N VAL A 109 -7.24 -8.29 20.67
CA VAL A 109 -7.73 -9.57 20.10
C VAL A 109 -6.78 -10.19 19.07
N ALA A 110 -5.91 -9.38 18.46
CA ALA A 110 -4.85 -9.88 17.60
C ALA A 110 -3.64 -8.94 17.64
N THR A 111 -2.46 -9.51 17.45
CA THR A 111 -1.19 -8.81 17.29
C THR A 111 -0.67 -9.01 15.88
N THR A 112 -0.01 -7.98 15.35
CA THR A 112 0.68 -8.00 14.07
C THR A 112 2.10 -7.47 14.28
N GLY A 113 2.98 -7.64 13.29
CA GLY A 113 4.32 -7.03 13.32
C GLY A 113 4.32 -5.49 13.23
N PHE A 114 3.14 -4.87 13.12
CA PHE A 114 2.95 -3.45 12.79
C PHE A 114 1.85 -2.79 13.64
N GLY A 115 1.31 -3.48 14.63
CA GLY A 115 0.26 -2.96 15.50
C GLY A 115 -0.56 -4.04 16.21
N THR A 116 -1.62 -3.59 16.87
CA THR A 116 -2.56 -4.46 17.60
C THR A 116 -3.97 -4.18 17.11
N VAL A 117 -4.77 -5.23 16.93
CA VAL A 117 -6.19 -5.14 16.66
C VAL A 117 -6.92 -5.06 17.99
N LEU A 118 -7.63 -3.95 18.23
CA LEU A 118 -8.38 -3.72 19.46
C LEU A 118 -9.88 -3.95 19.25
N GLN A 119 -10.52 -4.68 20.16
CA GLN A 119 -11.95 -4.91 20.19
C GLN A 119 -12.72 -3.61 20.46
N SER A 120 -12.17 -2.72 21.29
CA SER A 120 -12.71 -1.38 21.59
C SER A 120 -12.80 -0.47 20.37
N ASN A 121 -12.01 -0.73 19.32
CA ASN A 121 -12.13 -0.01 18.04
C ASN A 121 -13.37 -0.41 17.23
N GLY A 122 -14.12 -1.43 17.67
CA GLY A 122 -15.35 -1.91 17.03
C GLY A 122 -15.11 -2.63 15.70
N LEU A 123 -16.21 -2.92 15.00
CA LEU A 123 -16.21 -3.61 13.71
C LEU A 123 -16.03 -2.63 12.53
N GLY A 124 -15.97 -3.15 11.32
CA GLY A 124 -15.84 -2.38 10.08
C GLY A 124 -14.41 -2.18 9.61
N TRP A 125 -14.23 -1.26 8.65
CA TRP A 125 -12.92 -0.93 8.07
C TRP A 125 -11.96 -0.38 9.14
N LYS A 126 -10.78 -0.99 9.20
CA LYS A 126 -9.64 -0.58 10.02
C LYS A 126 -8.41 -0.45 9.13
N ASN A 127 -7.41 0.26 9.61
CA ASN A 127 -6.15 0.40 8.92
C ASN A 127 -4.96 0.44 9.88
N PHE A 128 -3.80 0.11 9.34
CA PHE A 128 -2.50 0.31 9.96
C PHE A 128 -1.60 1.11 9.02
N THR A 129 -0.88 2.09 9.55
CA THR A 129 0.20 2.75 8.83
C THR A 129 1.39 1.81 8.74
N ILE A 130 1.78 1.46 7.52
CA ILE A 130 2.82 0.47 7.23
C ILE A 130 3.95 1.06 6.37
N THR A 131 4.01 2.39 6.18
CA THR A 131 4.96 3.05 5.28
C THR A 131 6.40 2.56 5.45
N ASP A 132 6.94 2.56 6.67
CA ASP A 132 8.34 2.19 6.90
C ASP A 132 8.58 0.70 6.67
N ILE A 133 7.66 -0.14 7.14
CA ILE A 133 7.72 -1.61 6.98
C ILE A 133 7.61 -1.99 5.50
N PHE A 134 6.70 -1.34 4.78
CA PHE A 134 6.51 -1.50 3.34
C PHE A 134 7.78 -1.13 2.57
N LYS A 135 8.37 0.04 2.85
CA LYS A 135 9.63 0.46 2.22
C LYS A 135 10.76 -0.52 2.51
N ASN A 136 10.92 -0.97 3.77
CA ASN A 136 11.95 -1.93 4.16
C ASN A 136 11.79 -3.27 3.44
N THR A 137 10.56 -3.80 3.35
CA THR A 137 10.27 -5.06 2.63
C THR A 137 10.72 -5.01 1.17
N ARG A 138 10.56 -3.85 0.52
CA ARG A 138 11.01 -3.66 -0.87
C ARG A 138 12.53 -3.52 -1.01
N LEU A 139 13.25 -3.13 0.05
CA LEU A 139 14.72 -3.05 0.05
C LEU A 139 15.38 -4.41 0.29
N ASP A 140 14.74 -5.30 1.06
CA ASP A 140 15.28 -6.60 1.47
C ASP A 140 15.24 -7.68 0.37
N GLY A 141 14.98 -7.29 -0.88
CA GLY A 141 15.03 -8.19 -2.04
C GLY A 141 13.67 -8.76 -2.48
N SER A 142 12.58 -8.35 -1.83
CA SER A 142 11.19 -8.66 -2.24
C SER A 142 10.44 -7.42 -2.78
N PRO A 143 10.94 -6.72 -3.82
CA PRO A 143 10.32 -5.48 -4.29
C PRO A 143 8.94 -5.69 -4.96
N LEU A 144 8.61 -6.95 -5.26
CA LEU A 144 7.40 -7.37 -5.97
C LEU A 144 6.35 -7.99 -5.05
N SER A 145 6.62 -8.14 -3.74
CA SER A 145 5.64 -8.70 -2.83
C SER A 145 5.71 -8.08 -1.44
N ALA A 146 4.58 -8.09 -0.72
CA ALA A 146 4.55 -7.76 0.70
C ALA A 146 3.66 -8.73 1.47
N ASP A 147 4.15 -9.17 2.62
CA ASP A 147 3.48 -10.13 3.49
C ASP A 147 3.13 -9.49 4.85
N TYR A 148 1.87 -9.63 5.26
CA TYR A 148 1.37 -9.10 6.53
C TYR A 148 0.64 -10.18 7.32
N SER A 149 1.21 -10.57 8.45
CA SER A 149 0.66 -11.63 9.30
C SER A 149 -0.11 -11.08 10.50
N PHE A 150 -1.16 -11.80 10.86
CA PHE A 150 -2.04 -11.57 12.00
C PHE A 150 -2.01 -12.81 12.89
N SER A 151 -1.68 -12.60 14.16
CA SER A 151 -1.68 -13.64 15.19
C SER A 151 -2.62 -13.27 16.32
N TYR A 152 -3.21 -14.26 16.97
CA TYR A 152 -4.10 -14.03 18.10
C TYR A 152 -3.33 -13.54 19.33
N THR A 153 -4.05 -12.98 20.31
CA THR A 153 -3.49 -12.67 21.62
C THR A 153 -4.30 -13.34 22.73
N GLY A 154 -3.64 -14.19 23.54
CA GLY A 154 -4.31 -14.90 24.63
C GLY A 154 -5.47 -15.78 24.15
N TYR A 155 -6.62 -15.70 24.83
CA TYR A 155 -7.86 -16.37 24.42
C TYR A 155 -8.81 -15.35 23.81
N SER A 156 -8.69 -15.17 22.50
CA SER A 156 -9.46 -14.22 21.72
C SER A 156 -9.50 -14.65 20.26
N GLY A 157 -10.35 -13.99 19.49
CA GLY A 157 -10.28 -14.09 18.04
C GLY A 157 -10.90 -12.89 17.34
N VAL A 158 -10.49 -12.74 16.09
CA VAL A 158 -10.97 -11.75 15.15
C VAL A 158 -11.23 -12.42 13.81
N THR A 159 -12.35 -12.05 13.19
CA THR A 159 -12.67 -12.43 11.82
C THR A 159 -12.66 -11.17 10.96
N PHE A 160 -11.99 -11.21 9.82
CA PHE A 160 -11.91 -10.07 8.91
C PHE A 160 -12.02 -10.48 7.43
N GLY A 161 -12.45 -9.55 6.59
CA GLY A 161 -12.50 -9.72 5.14
C GLY A 161 -11.12 -9.53 4.51
N SER A 162 -10.79 -10.37 3.52
CA SER A 162 -9.48 -10.46 2.89
C SER A 162 -9.54 -10.59 1.38
N ALA A 163 -9.61 -11.77 0.77
CA ALA A 163 -9.64 -11.87 -0.70
C ALA A 163 -11.07 -11.95 -1.26
N GLU A 164 -11.90 -12.79 -0.65
CA GLU A 164 -13.27 -13.03 -1.12
C GLU A 164 -14.29 -12.35 -0.19
N GLY A 165 -15.53 -12.15 -0.66
CA GLY A 165 -16.61 -11.58 0.18
C GLY A 165 -16.95 -10.11 -0.05
N GLY A 166 -16.45 -9.49 -1.13
CA GLY A 166 -16.85 -8.15 -1.57
C GLY A 166 -16.25 -6.99 -0.77
N SER A 167 -15.40 -7.27 0.23
CA SER A 167 -14.63 -6.26 0.97
C SER A 167 -13.16 -6.68 1.09
N PRO A 168 -12.43 -6.75 -0.03
CA PRO A 168 -11.09 -7.29 0.01
C PRO A 168 -10.12 -6.37 0.74
N ALA A 169 -9.23 -6.94 1.57
CA ALA A 169 -8.15 -6.19 2.19
C ALA A 169 -7.21 -5.64 1.11
N TYR A 170 -6.67 -4.44 1.35
CA TYR A 170 -5.82 -3.77 0.38
C TYR A 170 -4.77 -2.89 1.03
N ILE A 171 -3.63 -2.76 0.36
CA ILE A 171 -2.64 -1.74 0.64
C ILE A 171 -2.99 -0.50 -0.18
N GLN A 172 -3.10 0.66 0.48
CA GLN A 172 -3.19 1.95 -0.19
C GLN A 172 -1.84 2.65 -0.12
N ILE A 173 -1.31 3.07 -1.26
CA ILE A 173 0.00 3.72 -1.39
C ILE A 173 -0.21 5.09 -2.01
N THR A 174 0.31 6.12 -1.36
CA THR A 174 0.34 7.49 -1.89
C THR A 174 1.77 7.82 -2.31
N THR A 175 1.95 8.29 -3.54
CA THR A 175 3.26 8.72 -4.03
C THR A 175 3.36 10.22 -4.17
N ALA A 176 4.59 10.72 -4.15
CA ALA A 176 4.91 12.08 -4.53
C ALA A 176 4.54 12.31 -5.98
N ALA A 177 4.21 13.56 -6.29
CA ALA A 177 4.23 14.03 -7.66
C ALA A 177 5.65 13.92 -8.21
N ALA A 178 5.82 13.27 -9.37
CA ALA A 178 7.12 13.25 -10.04
C ALA A 178 7.60 14.70 -10.29
N PRO A 179 8.89 15.02 -10.09
CA PRO A 179 9.42 16.33 -10.45
C PRO A 179 9.15 16.56 -11.94
N VAL A 180 8.42 17.63 -12.27
CA VAL A 180 8.19 18.02 -13.67
C VAL A 180 9.56 18.18 -14.33
N PRO A 181 9.83 17.53 -15.47
CA PRO A 181 11.06 17.76 -16.19
C PRO A 181 11.21 19.27 -16.41
N LEU A 182 12.44 19.78 -16.35
CA LEU A 182 12.77 21.18 -16.68
C LEU A 182 13.20 21.36 -18.15
N PRO A 183 12.43 21.04 -19.22
CA PRO A 183 12.80 21.43 -20.57
C PRO A 183 12.47 22.90 -20.88
N GLY A 184 11.50 23.52 -20.19
CA GLY A 184 11.01 24.87 -20.55
C GLY A 184 11.88 26.03 -20.04
N ALA A 185 12.25 26.01 -18.75
CA ALA A 185 12.88 27.17 -18.10
C ALA A 185 14.32 27.44 -18.59
N LEU A 186 15.12 26.38 -18.84
CA LEU A 186 16.48 26.51 -19.39
C LEU A 186 16.47 26.97 -20.85
N LEU A 187 15.48 26.56 -21.64
CA LEU A 187 15.34 26.94 -23.03
C LEU A 187 14.89 28.40 -23.18
N LEU A 188 14.09 28.90 -22.23
CA LEU A 188 13.71 30.31 -22.10
C LEU A 188 14.89 31.19 -21.64
N LEU A 189 15.71 30.70 -20.70
CA LEU A 189 16.93 31.38 -20.25
C LEU A 189 17.98 31.47 -21.38
N GLY A 190 18.18 30.37 -22.12
CA GLY A 190 19.11 30.34 -23.25
C GLY A 190 18.68 31.22 -24.43
N SER A 191 17.39 31.26 -24.74
CA SER A 191 16.85 32.13 -25.80
C SER A 191 16.80 33.61 -25.41
N GLY A 192 16.59 33.94 -24.13
CA GLY A 192 16.65 35.30 -23.61
C GLY A 192 18.05 35.92 -23.75
N ILE A 193 19.10 35.16 -23.43
CA ILE A 193 20.50 35.61 -23.54
C ILE A 193 20.91 35.76 -25.02
N ALA A 194 20.54 34.80 -25.88
CA ALA A 194 20.82 34.86 -27.32
C ALA A 194 20.07 36.03 -28.01
N GLY A 195 18.82 36.29 -27.60
CA GLY A 195 18.02 37.42 -28.08
C GLY A 195 18.61 38.77 -27.67
N LEU A 196 19.08 38.91 -26.42
CA LEU A 196 19.74 40.13 -25.95
C LEU A 196 21.06 40.40 -26.69
N ALA A 197 21.87 39.36 -26.92
CA ALA A 197 23.13 39.46 -27.65
C ALA A 197 22.93 39.87 -29.12
N ALA A 198 21.90 39.33 -29.78
CA ALA A 198 21.54 39.70 -31.16
C ALA A 198 20.99 41.13 -31.26
N ALA A 199 20.23 41.59 -30.26
CA ALA A 199 19.72 42.96 -30.19
C ALA A 199 20.85 43.98 -29.96
N HIS A 200 21.87 43.62 -29.18
CA HIS A 200 23.03 44.49 -28.92
C HIS A 200 23.97 44.64 -30.14
N ARG A 201 24.03 43.63 -31.03
CA ARG A 201 24.81 43.70 -32.28
C ARG A 201 24.18 44.54 -33.38
N ARG A 202 22.87 44.81 -33.34
CA ARG A 202 22.17 45.66 -34.33
C ARG A 202 22.21 47.16 -34.02
N LYS A 203 22.74 47.55 -32.86
CA LYS A 203 22.86 48.95 -32.41
C LYS A 203 24.29 49.51 -32.54
N LYS A 204 25.23 48.74 -33.07
CA LYS A 204 26.52 49.24 -33.60
C LYS A 204 26.43 49.25 -35.12
#